data_AF-A0A0N7J6Z7-F1
#
_entry.id   AF-A0A0N7J6Z7-F1
#
_cell.length_a   1.000
_cell.length_b   1.000
_cell.length_c   1.000
_cell.angle_alpha   90.00
_cell.angle_beta   90.00
_cell.angle_gamma   90.00
#
_symmetry.space_group_name_H-M   'P 1'
#
loop_
_entity.id
_entity.type
_entity.pdbx_description
1 polymer ?
#
loop_
_entity_poly.entity_id
_entity_poly.type
_entity_poly.pdbx_seq_one_letter_code
_entity_poly.pdbx_strand_id
1 'polypeptide(L)'
;MKEWNGIGHVPFKEKDKLYKQYHGVIDKLFDKLNLSASQKKLSNFKSTISKEGNLYREREKLVRAYENMKNEIQTYENNLGFLTSSSKKGSSLVTEMNRKVEKLKADLELILKKIEVIDQSMKNE
;
A
#
# COMPACT_ATOMS: atom_id res chain seq x y z
N MET A 1 13.71 24.80 11.97
CA MET A 1 12.89 24.86 13.20
C MET A 1 12.28 26.25 13.44
N LYS A 2 13.07 27.35 13.47
CA LYS A 2 12.53 28.71 13.68
C LYS A 2 11.46 29.14 12.66
N GLU A 3 11.65 28.84 11.38
CA GLU A 3 10.66 29.18 10.33
C GLU A 3 9.37 28.36 10.48
N TRP A 4 9.48 27.08 10.85
CA TRP A 4 8.33 26.19 11.03
C TRP A 4 7.44 26.59 12.22
N ASN A 5 8.06 27.06 13.31
CA ASN A 5 7.35 27.56 14.49
C ASN A 5 6.66 28.92 14.25
N GLY A 6 7.00 29.65 13.18
CA GLY A 6 6.41 30.96 12.85
C GLY A 6 5.17 30.90 11.95
N ILE A 7 4.88 29.75 11.34
CA ILE A 7 3.81 29.60 10.33
C ILE A 7 2.40 29.62 10.97
N GLY A 8 2.28 29.27 12.26
CA GLY A 8 1.01 29.35 12.99
C GLY A 8 -0.05 28.35 12.51
N HIS A 9 -1.32 28.60 12.89
CA HIS A 9 -2.45 27.74 12.55
C HIS A 9 -2.91 27.97 11.11
N VAL A 10 -3.01 26.90 10.31
CA VAL A 10 -3.55 26.97 8.95
C VAL A 10 -5.08 27.12 9.01
N PRO A 11 -5.67 28.20 8.45
CA PRO A 11 -7.11 28.38 8.42
C PRO A 11 -7.84 27.18 7.83
N PHE A 12 -8.90 26.71 8.50
CA PHE A 12 -9.59 25.47 8.14
C PHE A 12 -10.07 25.44 6.68
N LYS A 13 -10.52 26.60 6.15
CA LYS A 13 -10.97 26.75 4.76
C LYS A 13 -9.86 26.53 3.72
N GLU A 14 -8.61 26.78 4.09
CA GLU A 14 -7.45 26.71 3.19
C GLU A 14 -6.66 25.42 3.36
N LYS A 15 -6.83 24.73 4.50
CA LYS A 15 -6.15 23.46 4.83
C LYS A 15 -6.26 22.44 3.71
N ASP A 16 -7.47 22.18 3.21
CA ASP A 16 -7.69 21.15 2.19
C ASP A 16 -7.10 21.54 0.83
N LYS A 17 -7.13 22.83 0.50
CA LYS A 17 -6.51 23.36 -0.73
C LYS A 17 -4.99 23.21 -0.67
N LEU A 18 -4.38 23.61 0.45
CA LEU A 18 -2.94 23.50 0.66
C LEU A 18 -2.49 22.03 0.67
N TYR A 19 -3.26 21.15 1.32
CA TYR A 19 -3.02 19.72 1.34
C TYR A 19 -3.05 19.11 -0.08
N LYS A 20 -4.06 19.47 -0.88
CA LYS A 20 -4.15 19.04 -2.29
C LYS A 20 -3.00 19.57 -3.14
N GLN A 21 -2.60 20.83 -2.95
CA GLN A 21 -1.47 21.42 -3.69
C GLN A 21 -0.16 20.72 -3.34
N TYR A 22 0.10 20.49 -2.05
CA TYR A 22 1.26 19.75 -1.57
C TYR A 22 1.32 18.35 -2.17
N HIS A 23 0.23 17.57 -2.06
CA HIS A 23 0.18 16.23 -2.63
C HIS A 23 0.27 16.24 -4.15
N GLY A 24 -0.30 17.23 -4.84
CA GLY A 24 -0.19 17.37 -6.29
C GLY A 24 1.24 17.63 -6.78
N VAL A 25 2.04 18.39 -6.01
CA VAL A 25 3.48 18.58 -6.32
C VAL A 25 4.25 17.29 -6.06
N ILE A 26 3.97 16.61 -4.95
CA ILE A 26 4.56 15.31 -4.63
C ILE A 26 4.28 14.28 -5.72
N ASP A 27 3.04 14.24 -6.22
CA ASP A 27 2.63 13.32 -7.27
C ASP A 27 3.42 13.56 -8.56
N LYS A 28 3.58 14.82 -8.97
CA LYS A 28 4.42 15.19 -10.12
C LYS A 28 5.89 14.82 -9.94
N LEU A 29 6.41 14.93 -8.72
CA LEU A 29 7.78 14.52 -8.40
C LEU A 29 7.94 13.00 -8.47
N PHE A 30 6.96 12.25 -7.96
CA PHE A 30 6.94 10.78 -8.07
C PHE A 30 6.86 10.32 -9.53
N ASP A 31 6.01 10.96 -10.35
CA ASP A 31 5.91 10.67 -11.78
C ASP A 31 7.22 10.96 -12.52
N LYS A 32 7.88 12.09 -12.20
CA LYS A 32 9.17 12.47 -12.80
C LYS A 32 10.32 11.52 -12.41
N LEU A 33 10.23 10.89 -11.24
CA LEU A 33 11.22 9.94 -10.75
C LEU A 33 10.94 8.49 -11.21
N ASN A 34 9.93 8.25 -12.06
CA ASN A 34 9.46 6.91 -12.43
C ASN A 34 9.19 6.01 -11.21
N LEU A 35 8.83 6.61 -10.08
CA LEU A 35 8.57 5.86 -8.86
C LEU A 35 7.21 5.18 -8.99
N SER A 36 7.20 3.87 -8.82
CA SER A 36 5.97 3.08 -8.98
C SER A 36 4.94 3.45 -7.92
N ALA A 37 3.65 3.24 -8.22
CA ALA A 37 2.56 3.51 -7.27
C ALA A 37 2.75 2.81 -5.91
N SER A 38 3.47 1.68 -5.87
CA SER A 38 3.85 0.98 -4.64
C SER A 38 4.87 1.76 -3.82
N GLN A 39 5.87 2.38 -4.44
CA GLN A 39 6.85 3.24 -3.75
C GLN A 39 6.21 4.50 -3.17
N LYS A 40 5.28 5.13 -3.90
CA LYS A 40 4.49 6.25 -3.38
C LYS A 40 3.67 5.86 -2.14
N LYS A 41 2.96 4.72 -2.21
CA LYS A 41 2.23 4.17 -1.05
C LYS A 41 3.15 3.87 0.13
N LEU A 42 4.36 3.36 -0.12
CA LEU A 42 5.35 3.07 0.92
C LEU A 42 5.91 4.34 1.57
N SER A 43 6.19 5.38 0.78
CA SER A 43 6.65 6.68 1.30
C SER A 43 5.59 7.35 2.18
N ASN A 44 4.33 7.36 1.74
CA ASN A 44 3.23 7.88 2.55
C ASN A 44 3.11 7.10 3.86
N PHE A 45 3.22 5.77 3.79
CA PHE A 45 3.18 4.91 4.97
C PHE A 45 4.30 5.22 5.97
N LYS A 46 5.55 5.38 5.52
CA LYS A 46 6.67 5.83 6.37
C LYS A 46 6.36 7.13 7.10
N SER A 47 5.77 8.10 6.39
CA SER A 47 5.42 9.40 6.99
C SER A 47 4.32 9.32 8.04
N THR A 48 3.38 8.37 7.92
CA THR A 48 2.31 8.13 8.90
C THR A 48 2.86 7.45 10.16
N ILE A 49 3.70 6.42 9.99
CA ILE A 49 4.29 5.70 11.13
C ILE A 49 5.14 6.63 12.01
N SER A 50 5.90 7.53 11.39
CA SER A 50 6.74 8.50 12.12
C SER A 50 5.93 9.49 12.97
N LYS A 51 4.61 9.62 12.77
CA LYS A 51 3.77 10.61 13.45
C LYS A 51 2.86 10.03 14.53
N GLU A 52 2.37 8.80 14.39
CA GLU A 52 1.17 8.35 15.12
C GLU A 52 1.29 7.02 15.92
N GLY A 53 2.46 6.43 16.07
CA GLY A 53 2.74 5.58 17.23
C GLY A 53 2.70 4.06 17.05
N ASN A 54 2.45 3.39 18.18
CA ASN A 54 2.76 1.99 18.52
C ASN A 54 3.02 1.05 17.32
N LEU A 55 4.30 0.91 16.98
CA LEU A 55 4.80 0.10 15.87
C LEU A 55 4.35 -1.36 15.94
N TYR A 56 4.27 -1.93 17.15
CA TYR A 56 3.83 -3.31 17.35
C TYR A 56 2.38 -3.54 16.91
N ARG A 57 1.47 -2.63 17.25
CA ARG A 57 0.06 -2.75 16.87
C ARG A 57 -0.12 -2.63 15.36
N GLU A 58 0.62 -1.73 14.72
CA GLU A 58 0.54 -1.56 13.27
C GLU A 58 1.13 -2.75 12.53
N ARG A 59 2.25 -3.31 13.03
CA ARG A 59 2.81 -4.56 12.55
C ARG A 59 1.80 -5.69 12.60
N GLU A 60 1.12 -5.88 13.73
CA GLU A 60 0.14 -6.95 13.90
C GLU A 60 -1.02 -6.84 12.90
N LYS A 61 -1.53 -5.63 12.66
CA LYS A 61 -2.56 -5.40 11.65
C LYS A 61 -2.08 -5.78 10.25
N LEU A 62 -0.86 -5.39 9.88
CA LEU A 62 -0.30 -5.71 8.57
C LEU A 62 -0.08 -7.22 8.40
N VAL A 63 0.38 -7.92 9.44
CA VAL A 63 0.54 -9.38 9.42
C VAL A 63 -0.82 -10.08 9.26
N ARG A 64 -1.86 -9.64 9.98
CA ARG A 64 -3.22 -10.18 9.80
C ARG A 64 -3.74 -9.94 8.38
N ALA A 65 -3.51 -8.74 7.83
CA ALA A 65 -3.89 -8.42 6.46
C ALA A 65 -3.13 -9.29 5.43
N TYR A 66 -1.84 -9.54 5.68
CA TYR A 66 -1.02 -10.43 4.87
C TYR A 66 -1.57 -11.86 4.84
N GLU A 67 -1.86 -12.45 6.00
CA GLU A 67 -2.39 -13.82 6.07
C GLU A 67 -3.75 -13.94 5.39
N ASN A 68 -4.65 -12.96 5.57
CA ASN A 68 -5.94 -12.94 4.88
C ASN A 68 -5.77 -12.90 3.35
N MET A 69 -4.88 -12.03 2.85
CA MET A 69 -4.61 -11.89 1.43
C MET A 69 -3.98 -13.16 0.83
N LYS A 70 -3.06 -13.79 1.57
CA LYS A 70 -2.43 -15.06 1.20
C LYS A 70 -3.47 -16.19 1.08
N ASN A 71 -4.40 -16.27 2.04
CA ASN A 71 -5.48 -17.26 2.00
C ASN A 71 -6.43 -17.02 0.82
N GLU A 72 -6.72 -15.74 0.50
CA GLU A 72 -7.55 -15.40 -0.66
C GLU A 72 -6.86 -15.80 -1.98
N ILE A 73 -5.55 -15.54 -2.12
CA ILE A 73 -4.77 -15.99 -3.29
C ILE A 73 -4.82 -17.51 -3.43
N GLN A 74 -4.57 -18.25 -2.34
CA GLN A 74 -4.63 -19.71 -2.36
C GLN A 74 -6.00 -20.24 -2.83
N THR A 75 -7.07 -19.59 -2.37
CA THR A 75 -8.44 -19.94 -2.77
C THR A 75 -8.67 -19.70 -4.26
N TYR A 76 -8.22 -18.56 -4.80
CA TYR A 76 -8.30 -18.32 -6.24
C TYR A 76 -7.43 -19.28 -7.05
N GLU A 77 -6.24 -19.62 -6.60
CA GLU A 77 -5.36 -20.57 -7.29
C GLU A 77 -5.97 -21.98 -7.34
N ASN A 78 -6.57 -22.43 -6.23
CA ASN A 78 -7.32 -23.69 -6.20
C ASN A 78 -8.52 -23.66 -7.16
N ASN A 79 -9.28 -22.56 -7.18
CA ASN A 79 -10.42 -22.37 -8.07
C ASN A 79 -9.98 -22.33 -9.55
N LEU A 80 -8.88 -21.66 -9.87
CA LEU A 80 -8.27 -21.63 -11.20
C LEU A 80 -7.91 -23.05 -11.66
N GLY A 81 -7.25 -23.83 -10.80
CA GLY A 81 -6.88 -25.22 -11.10
C GLY A 81 -8.10 -26.10 -11.43
N PHE A 82 -9.22 -25.91 -10.74
CA PHE A 82 -10.48 -26.57 -11.06
C PHE A 82 -11.07 -26.12 -12.40
N LEU A 83 -11.07 -24.80 -12.68
CA LEU A 83 -11.67 -24.24 -13.90
C LEU A 83 -10.86 -24.55 -15.18
N THR A 84 -9.53 -24.64 -15.07
CA THR A 84 -8.65 -24.97 -16.21
C THR A 84 -8.64 -26.46 -16.54
N SER A 85 -8.89 -27.33 -15.57
CA SER A 85 -8.96 -28.78 -15.78
C SER A 85 -10.29 -29.25 -16.36
N SER A 86 -11.37 -28.49 -16.16
CA SER A 86 -12.75 -28.90 -16.50
C SER A 86 -13.33 -28.29 -17.78
N SER A 87 -12.69 -27.32 -18.45
CA SER A 87 -13.19 -26.81 -19.74
C SER A 87 -12.11 -26.34 -20.72
N LYS A 88 -12.17 -26.81 -21.97
CA LYS A 88 -11.38 -26.28 -23.11
C LYS A 88 -11.85 -24.90 -23.60
N LYS A 89 -12.89 -24.31 -23.00
CA LYS A 89 -13.55 -23.07 -23.44
C LYS A 89 -14.04 -22.23 -22.25
N GLY A 90 -13.09 -21.60 -21.54
CA GLY A 90 -13.38 -20.69 -20.42
C GLY A 90 -12.49 -19.45 -20.43
N SER A 91 -12.39 -18.75 -21.56
CA SER A 91 -11.36 -17.72 -21.79
C SER A 91 -11.49 -16.46 -20.91
N SER A 92 -12.69 -15.91 -20.69
CA SER A 92 -12.82 -14.62 -19.98
C SER A 92 -12.78 -14.73 -18.46
N LEU A 93 -13.50 -15.69 -17.85
CA LEU A 93 -13.53 -15.91 -16.40
C LEU A 93 -12.14 -16.24 -15.84
N VAL A 94 -11.40 -17.12 -16.54
CA VAL A 94 -10.03 -17.45 -16.18
C VAL A 94 -9.12 -16.22 -16.32
N THR A 95 -9.31 -15.40 -17.36
CA THR A 95 -8.54 -14.16 -17.54
C THR A 95 -8.82 -13.15 -16.42
N GLU A 96 -10.08 -12.94 -16.04
CA GLU A 96 -10.45 -12.04 -14.94
C GLU A 96 -9.91 -12.53 -13.59
N MET A 97 -10.01 -13.83 -13.35
CA MET A 97 -9.50 -14.45 -12.11
C MET A 97 -7.97 -14.35 -12.04
N ASN A 98 -7.26 -14.59 -13.16
CA ASN A 98 -5.81 -14.36 -13.23
C ASN A 98 -5.45 -12.90 -12.96
N ARG A 99 -6.15 -11.93 -13.56
CA ARG A 99 -5.92 -10.50 -13.27
C ARG A 99 -6.14 -10.16 -11.80
N LYS A 100 -7.14 -10.77 -11.16
CA LYS A 100 -7.40 -10.58 -9.74
C LYS A 100 -6.29 -11.16 -8.88
N VAL A 101 -5.81 -12.38 -9.18
CA VAL A 101 -4.67 -13.01 -8.50
C VAL A 101 -3.41 -12.14 -8.61
N GLU A 102 -3.09 -11.66 -9.80
CA GLU A 102 -1.91 -10.79 -10.02
C GLU A 102 -2.01 -9.49 -9.21
N LYS A 103 -3.20 -8.88 -9.14
CA LYS A 103 -3.42 -7.69 -8.31
C LYS A 103 -3.23 -8.00 -6.82
N LEU A 104 -3.79 -9.11 -6.33
CA LEU A 104 -3.65 -9.52 -4.93
C LEU A 104 -2.18 -9.83 -4.59
N LYS A 105 -1.43 -10.45 -5.50
CA LYS A 105 0.02 -10.68 -5.36
C LYS A 105 0.80 -9.37 -5.26
N ALA A 106 0.49 -8.39 -6.11
CA ALA A 106 1.13 -7.07 -6.05
C ALA A 106 0.80 -6.31 -4.75
N ASP A 107 -0.45 -6.39 -4.27
CA ASP A 107 -0.85 -5.79 -2.99
C ASP A 107 -0.21 -6.52 -1.80
N LEU A 108 -0.05 -7.85 -1.87
CA LEU A 108 0.67 -8.66 -0.87
C LEU A 108 2.15 -8.26 -0.77
N GLU A 109 2.82 -8.06 -1.90
CA GLU A 109 4.22 -7.61 -1.95
C GLU A 109 4.37 -6.22 -1.30
N LEU A 110 3.40 -5.33 -1.50
CA LEU A 110 3.39 -4.03 -0.85
C LEU A 110 3.20 -4.17 0.67
N ILE A 111 2.33 -5.06 1.15
CA ILE A 111 2.15 -5.32 2.59
C ILE A 111 3.46 -5.86 3.20
N LEU A 112 4.15 -6.78 2.53
CA LEU A 112 5.46 -7.27 2.97
C LEU A 112 6.47 -6.14 3.11
N LYS A 113 6.60 -5.28 2.10
CA LYS A 113 7.48 -4.11 2.16
C LYS A 113 7.13 -3.16 3.31
N LYS A 114 5.83 -3.00 3.61
CA LYS A 114 5.39 -2.20 4.77
C LYS A 114 5.81 -2.84 6.10
N ILE A 115 5.65 -4.16 6.25
CA ILE A 115 6.10 -4.89 7.44
C ILE A 115 7.61 -4.75 7.62
N GLU A 116 8.38 -4.92 6.54
CA GLU A 116 9.84 -4.76 6.56
C GLU A 116 10.26 -3.36 7.04
N VAL A 117 9.57 -2.31 6.57
CA VAL A 117 9.81 -0.94 7.01
C VAL A 117 9.55 -0.76 8.50
N ILE A 118 8.49 -1.38 9.05
CA ILE A 118 8.24 -1.36 10.49
C ILE A 118 9.36 -2.10 11.23
N ASP A 119 9.70 -3.31 10.79
CA ASP A 119 10.73 -4.14 11.42
C ASP A 119 12.10 -3.44 11.44
N GLN A 120 12.44 -2.70 10.38
CA GLN A 120 13.63 -1.83 10.34
C GLN A 120 13.52 -0.66 11.31
N SER A 121 12.36 -0.02 11.41
CA SER A 121 12.13 1.11 12.33
C SER A 121 12.25 0.66 13.79
N MET A 122 11.72 -0.52 14.13
CA MET A 122 11.80 -1.11 15.46
C MET A 122 13.21 -1.57 15.87
N LYS A 123 14.10 -1.89 14.92
CA LYS A 123 15.50 -2.24 15.20
C LYS A 123 16.39 -1.03 15.45
N ASN A 124 15.96 0.15 15.01
CA ASN A 124 16.70 1.40 15.13
C ASN A 124 16.29 2.21 16.38
N GLU A 125 15.30 1.73 17.15
CA GLU A 125 15.03 2.11 18.55
C GLU A 125 15.85 1.24 19.50
#